data_AF-A0A840DT52-F1
#
_entry.id   AF-A0A840DT52-F1
#
_cell.length_a   1.000
_cell.length_b   1.000
_cell.length_c   1.000
_cell.angle_alpha   90.00
_cell.angle_beta   90.00
_cell.angle_gamma   90.00
#
_symmetry.space_group_name_H-M   'P 1'
#
loop_
_entity.id
_entity.type
_entity.pdbx_description
1 polymer ?
#
loop_
_entity_poly.entity_id
_entity_poly.type
_entity_poly.pdbx_seq_one_letter_code
_entity_poly.pdbx_strand_id
1 'polypeptide(L)'
;MEALLGVLNHLQSQIEQKDNTIAELTPKAGALEDLKRSDSLFGLIEVAKMLEVRLKDLTNYLRKHDWVYRRAPSGPLLPYQDKIKKGFMDCPAITIQRPDGTEKVLHSTKITSKGSACLREKIHEGVQ
;
A
#
# COMPACT_ATOMS: atom_id res chain seq x y z
N MET A 1 -19.27 27.25 -38.63
CA MET A 1 -19.58 27.57 -37.21
C MET A 1 -20.31 26.42 -36.54
N GLU A 2 -21.35 25.86 -37.15
CA GLU A 2 -22.11 24.67 -36.68
C GLU A 2 -21.25 23.46 -36.22
N ALA A 3 -20.26 23.05 -37.02
CA ALA A 3 -19.44 21.87 -36.70
C ALA A 3 -18.59 22.04 -35.43
N LEU A 4 -18.06 23.25 -35.18
CA LEU A 4 -17.26 23.53 -33.99
C LEU A 4 -18.14 23.53 -32.72
N LEU A 5 -19.37 24.05 -32.83
CA LEU A 5 -20.34 24.04 -31.76
C LEU A 5 -20.77 22.60 -31.41
N GLY A 6 -20.95 21.75 -32.42
CA GLY A 6 -21.26 20.33 -32.23
C GLY A 6 -20.14 19.57 -31.49
N VAL A 7 -18.88 19.82 -31.85
CA VAL A 7 -17.72 19.23 -31.14
C VAL A 7 -17.64 19.73 -29.70
N LEU A 8 -17.87 21.03 -29.46
CA LEU A 8 -17.81 21.61 -28.12
C LEU A 8 -18.87 20.98 -27.20
N ASN A 9 -20.12 20.89 -27.68
CA ASN A 9 -21.22 20.28 -26.94
C ASN A 9 -20.97 18.80 -26.65
N HIS A 10 -20.40 18.06 -27.61
CA HIS A 10 -20.04 16.66 -27.40
C HIS A 10 -18.98 16.50 -26.31
N LEU A 11 -17.92 17.32 -26.34
CA LEU A 11 -16.88 17.30 -25.32
C LEU A 11 -17.42 17.67 -23.93
N GLN A 12 -18.33 18.65 -23.86
CA GLN A 12 -18.96 19.07 -22.62
C GLN A 12 -19.81 17.95 -22.02
N SER A 13 -20.59 17.25 -22.84
CA SER A 13 -21.35 16.08 -22.43
C SER A 13 -20.45 14.94 -21.93
N GLN A 14 -19.30 14.72 -22.58
CA GLN A 14 -18.33 13.69 -22.17
C GLN A 14 -17.65 14.04 -20.83
N ILE A 15 -17.37 15.31 -20.58
CA ILE A 15 -16.84 15.79 -19.30
C ILE A 15 -17.87 15.56 -18.20
N GLU A 16 -19.12 15.96 -18.43
CA GLU A 16 -20.21 15.84 -17.46
C GLU A 16 -20.52 14.36 -17.12
N GLN A 17 -20.49 13.47 -18.12
CA GLN A 17 -20.62 12.02 -17.90
C GLN A 17 -19.47 11.45 -17.05
N LYS A 18 -18.24 11.92 -17.28
CA LYS A 18 -17.07 11.50 -16.51
C LYS A 18 -17.13 12.01 -15.07
N ASP A 19 -17.50 13.28 -14.88
CA ASP A 19 -17.62 13.88 -13.56
C ASP A 19 -18.70 13.19 -12.72
N ASN A 20 -19.84 12.86 -13.33
CA ASN A 20 -20.90 12.08 -12.68
C ASN A 20 -20.41 10.68 -12.28
N THR A 21 -19.68 10.00 -13.16
CA THR A 21 -19.09 8.69 -12.86
C THR A 21 -18.08 8.78 -11.70
N ILE A 22 -17.25 9.81 -11.69
CA ILE A 22 -16.28 10.06 -10.60
C ILE A 22 -17.00 10.35 -9.29
N ALA A 23 -18.05 11.17 -9.31
CA ALA A 23 -18.85 11.51 -8.14
C ALA A 23 -19.54 10.28 -7.53
N GLU A 24 -19.94 9.31 -8.35
CA GLU A 24 -20.51 8.04 -7.87
C GLU A 24 -19.46 7.05 -7.35
N LEU A 25 -18.30 6.96 -8.00
CA LEU A 25 -17.27 5.96 -7.68
C LEU A 25 -16.41 6.36 -6.47
N THR A 26 -16.16 7.65 -6.27
CA THR A 26 -15.34 8.16 -5.15
C THR A 26 -15.88 7.75 -3.77
N PRO A 27 -17.17 7.94 -3.44
CA PRO A 27 -17.71 7.51 -2.14
C PRO A 27 -17.78 5.98 -2.01
N LYS A 28 -17.99 5.23 -3.11
CA LYS A 28 -17.97 3.77 -3.10
C LYS A 28 -16.56 3.23 -2.84
N ALA A 29 -15.54 3.85 -3.43
CA ALA A 29 -14.14 3.54 -3.15
C ALA A 29 -13.79 3.86 -1.69
N GLY A 30 -14.22 5.03 -1.17
CA GLY A 30 -14.04 5.39 0.23
C GLY A 30 -14.69 4.40 1.21
N ALA A 31 -15.95 4.02 0.96
CA ALA A 31 -16.66 3.03 1.78
C ALA A 31 -16.02 1.63 1.70
N LEU A 32 -15.50 1.23 0.54
CA LEU A 32 -14.75 -0.02 0.37
C LEU A 32 -13.42 0.02 1.13
N GLU A 33 -12.74 1.17 1.14
CA GLU A 33 -11.53 1.38 1.96
C GLU A 33 -11.85 1.32 3.46
N ASP A 34 -12.98 1.90 3.90
CA ASP A 34 -13.42 1.85 5.30
C ASP A 34 -13.85 0.44 5.74
N LEU A 35 -14.52 -0.32 4.86
CA LEU A 35 -14.92 -1.72 5.11
C LEU A 35 -13.73 -2.68 5.12
N LYS A 36 -12.62 -2.34 4.45
CA LYS A 36 -11.38 -3.13 4.44
C LYS A 36 -10.57 -3.02 5.72
N ARG A 37 -11.07 -2.38 6.79
CA ARG A 37 -10.41 -2.28 8.11
C ARG A 37 -10.06 -3.65 8.74
N SER A 38 -10.52 -4.78 8.20
CA SER A 38 -9.84 -6.07 8.35
C SER A 38 -8.70 -6.23 7.32
N ASP A 39 -7.76 -5.30 7.31
CA ASP A 39 -6.65 -5.33 6.37
C ASP A 39 -5.81 -6.57 6.69
N SER A 40 -5.81 -7.54 5.78
CA SER A 40 -4.94 -8.71 5.90
C SER A 40 -3.49 -8.21 6.00
N LEU A 41 -2.85 -8.55 7.11
CA LEU A 41 -1.48 -8.13 7.43
C LEU A 41 -0.49 -9.15 6.89
N PHE A 42 0.19 -8.78 5.81
CA PHE A 42 1.12 -9.67 5.14
C PHE A 42 2.55 -9.45 5.63
N GLY A 43 3.28 -10.55 5.84
CA GLY A 43 4.71 -10.50 6.07
C GLY A 43 5.48 -10.10 4.81
N LEU A 44 6.70 -9.58 4.98
CA LEU A 44 7.54 -9.17 3.85
C LEU A 44 7.78 -10.27 2.82
N ILE A 45 7.88 -11.54 3.26
CA ILE A 45 8.05 -12.70 2.39
C ILE A 45 6.80 -12.93 1.54
N GLU A 46 5.62 -12.85 2.14
CA GLU A 46 4.34 -13.04 1.45
C GLU A 46 4.15 -11.96 0.39
N VAL A 47 4.42 -10.70 0.74
CA VAL A 47 4.34 -9.58 -0.21
C VAL A 47 5.36 -9.72 -1.33
N ALA A 48 6.60 -10.13 -1.05
CA ALA A 48 7.59 -10.37 -2.09
C ALA A 48 7.12 -11.41 -3.11
N LYS A 49 6.50 -12.50 -2.65
CA LYS A 49 5.90 -13.52 -3.52
C LYS A 49 4.73 -12.98 -4.31
N MET A 50 3.81 -12.24 -3.67
CA MET A 50 2.65 -11.65 -4.35
C MET A 50 3.02 -10.59 -5.39
N LEU A 51 4.14 -9.89 -5.20
CA LEU A 51 4.66 -8.91 -6.16
C LEU A 51 5.62 -9.52 -7.17
N GLU A 52 5.88 -10.83 -7.10
CA GLU A 52 6.80 -11.56 -7.98
C GLU A 52 8.23 -10.99 -7.99
N VAL A 53 8.68 -10.45 -6.84
CA VAL A 53 10.02 -9.87 -6.68
C VAL A 53 10.84 -10.65 -5.65
N ARG A 54 12.17 -10.56 -5.73
CA ARG A 54 13.05 -11.11 -4.70
C ARG A 54 12.86 -10.33 -3.39
N LEU A 55 12.81 -11.02 -2.26
CA LEU A 55 12.71 -10.40 -0.94
C LEU A 55 13.82 -9.35 -0.69
N LYS A 56 15.04 -9.61 -1.18
CA LYS A 56 16.16 -8.68 -1.09
C LYS A 56 15.86 -7.38 -1.82
N ASP A 57 15.26 -7.44 -3.01
CA ASP A 57 14.93 -6.25 -3.80
C ASP A 57 13.80 -5.47 -3.14
N LEU A 58 12.76 -6.15 -2.64
CA LEU A 58 11.67 -5.50 -1.91
C LEU A 58 12.20 -4.79 -0.66
N THR A 59 12.99 -5.48 0.18
CA THR A 59 13.53 -4.87 1.41
C THR A 59 14.50 -3.73 1.12
N ASN A 60 15.28 -3.79 0.03
CA ASN A 60 16.11 -2.69 -0.42
C ASN A 60 15.27 -1.49 -0.88
N TYR A 61 14.23 -1.73 -1.67
CA TYR A 61 13.30 -0.70 -2.11
C TYR A 61 12.63 -0.01 -0.91
N LEU A 62 12.06 -0.79 0.02
CA LEU A 62 11.41 -0.25 1.21
C LEU A 62 12.35 0.62 2.05
N ARG A 63 13.64 0.27 2.15
CA ARG A 63 14.64 1.09 2.84
C ARG A 63 15.02 2.34 2.07
N LYS A 64 15.18 2.23 0.74
CA LYS A 64 15.57 3.36 -0.13
C LYS A 64 14.48 4.43 -0.23
N HIS A 65 13.21 4.04 -0.09
CA HIS A 65 12.05 4.92 -0.25
C HIS A 65 11.36 5.28 1.08
N ASP A 66 12.08 5.17 2.21
CA ASP A 66 11.58 5.54 3.54
C ASP A 66 10.24 4.88 3.90
N TRP A 67 10.11 3.59 3.60
CA TRP A 67 9.02 2.77 4.12
C TRP A 67 9.39 2.14 5.45
N VAL A 68 10.64 1.68 5.57
CA VAL A 68 11.14 0.98 6.75
C VAL A 68 12.55 1.45 7.12
N TYR A 69 12.88 1.33 8.41
CA TYR A 69 14.20 1.59 8.97
C TYR A 69 14.66 0.42 9.86
N ARG A 70 15.92 0.47 10.30
CA ARG A 70 16.45 -0.40 11.36
C ARG A 70 17.00 0.45 12.49
N ARG A 71 16.76 0.05 13.73
CA ARG A 71 17.38 0.66 14.92
C ARG A 71 18.83 0.22 15.13
N ALA A 72 19.17 -0.99 14.67
CA ALA A 72 20.51 -1.57 14.76
C ALA A 72 20.81 -2.37 13.47
N PRO A 73 22.09 -2.59 13.10
CA PRO A 73 22.46 -3.29 11.86
C PRO A 73 21.78 -4.66 11.69
N SER A 74 21.66 -5.42 12.78
CA SER A 74 21.01 -6.74 12.88
C SER A 74 19.58 -6.70 13.42
N GLY A 75 19.03 -5.50 13.68
CA GLY A 75 17.68 -5.34 14.19
C GLY A 75 16.60 -5.63 13.14
N PRO A 76 15.34 -5.87 13.58
CA PRO A 76 14.23 -6.01 12.66
C PRO A 76 14.03 -4.72 11.86
N LEU A 77 13.50 -4.87 10.64
CA LEU A 77 12.93 -3.73 9.92
C LEU A 77 11.69 -3.26 10.67
N LEU A 78 11.50 -1.96 10.76
CA LEU A 78 10.35 -1.31 11.38
C LEU A 78 9.77 -0.28 10.40
N PRO A 79 8.44 -0.19 10.24
CA PRO A 79 7.83 0.82 9.40
C PRO A 79 7.97 2.21 10.00
N TYR A 80 8.09 3.23 9.15
CA TYR A 80 7.96 4.62 9.59
C TYR A 80 6.50 4.94 9.95
N GLN A 81 6.32 5.84 10.92
CA GLN A 81 4.99 6.20 11.44
C GLN A 81 4.07 6.79 10.37
N ASP A 82 4.61 7.46 9.35
CA ASP A 82 3.82 8.01 8.24
C ASP A 82 3.19 6.92 7.39
N LYS A 83 3.89 5.79 7.15
CA LYS A 83 3.35 4.63 6.43
C LYS A 83 2.28 3.91 7.22
N ILE A 84 2.41 3.87 8.55
CA ILE A 84 1.36 3.36 9.44
C ILE A 84 0.13 4.26 9.38
N LYS A 85 0.31 5.59 9.53
CA LYS A 85 -0.81 6.56 9.46
C LYS A 85 -1.53 6.55 8.11
N LYS A 86 -0.81 6.29 7.02
CA LYS A 86 -1.39 6.13 5.67
C LYS A 86 -2.08 4.78 5.44
N GLY A 87 -2.03 3.86 6.41
CA GLY A 87 -2.61 2.52 6.31
C GLY A 87 -1.87 1.60 5.35
N PHE A 88 -0.60 1.87 5.03
CA PHE A 88 0.20 1.02 4.13
C PHE A 88 0.92 -0.10 4.87
N MET A 89 1.24 0.12 6.13
CA MET A 89 2.00 -0.82 6.96
C MET A 89 1.43 -0.83 8.38
N ASP A 90 1.73 -1.90 9.10
CA ASP A 90 1.46 -2.00 10.53
C ASP A 90 2.64 -2.67 11.24
N CYS A 91 2.69 -2.50 12.56
CA CYS A 91 3.75 -3.05 13.41
C CYS A 91 3.20 -3.72 14.67
N PRO A 92 2.35 -4.77 14.52
CA PRO A 92 1.80 -5.47 15.67
C PRO A 92 2.90 -6.07 16.56
N ALA A 93 2.70 -5.98 17.87
CA ALA A 93 3.50 -6.69 18.84
C ALA A 93 3.07 -8.18 18.85
N ILE A 94 4.01 -9.07 18.63
CA ILE A 94 3.84 -10.51 18.74
C ILE A 94 4.64 -11.02 19.93
N THR A 95 4.05 -11.90 20.73
CA THR A 95 4.76 -12.56 21.83
C THR A 95 5.20 -13.93 21.36
N ILE A 96 6.49 -14.23 21.50
CA ILE A 96 7.05 -15.56 21.22
C ILE A 96 7.56 -16.19 22.52
N GLN A 97 7.32 -17.48 22.68
CA GLN A 97 7.93 -18.31 23.72
C GLN A 97 9.32 -18.75 23.26
N ARG A 98 10.32 -18.53 24.10
CA ARG A 98 11.68 -19.05 23.86
C ARG A 98 11.79 -20.50 24.34
N PRO A 99 12.77 -21.27 23.84
CA PRO A 99 13.02 -22.64 24.30
C PRO A 99 13.33 -22.76 25.81
N ASP A 100 13.77 -21.67 26.44
CA ASP A 100 14.05 -21.58 27.88
C ASP A 100 12.78 -21.29 28.73
N GLY A 101 11.60 -21.24 28.11
CA GLY A 101 10.33 -20.95 28.76
C GLY A 101 10.06 -19.47 29.02
N THR A 102 10.94 -18.56 28.58
CA THR A 102 10.73 -17.12 28.72
C THR A 102 9.96 -16.53 27.54
N GLU A 103 9.15 -15.51 27.80
CA GLU A 103 8.46 -14.78 26.74
C GLU A 103 9.33 -13.65 26.17
N LYS A 104 9.13 -13.36 24.88
CA LYS A 104 9.72 -12.21 24.19
C LYS A 104 8.66 -11.52 23.36
N VAL A 105 8.44 -10.23 23.63
CA VAL A 105 7.66 -9.37 22.74
C VAL A 105 8.55 -8.89 21.60
N LEU A 106 8.08 -9.05 20.38
CA LEU A 106 8.72 -8.60 19.15
C LEU A 106 7.74 -7.78 18.32
N HIS A 107 8.24 -6.72 17.69
CA HIS A 107 7.45 -5.97 16.73
C HIS A 107 7.58 -6.60 15.34
N SER A 108 6.47 -6.98 14.74
CA SER A 108 6.43 -7.61 13.41
C SER A 108 6.08 -6.58 12.35
N THR A 109 6.95 -6.37 11.38
CA THR A 109 6.64 -5.48 10.24
C THR A 109 5.69 -6.18 9.28
N LYS A 110 4.52 -5.57 9.12
CA LYS A 110 3.45 -6.05 8.24
C LYS A 110 3.10 -4.99 7.21
N ILE A 111 2.69 -5.44 6.03
CA ILE A 111 2.20 -4.61 4.94
C ILE A 111 0.72 -4.94 4.77
N THR A 112 -0.10 -3.90 4.61
CA THR A 112 -1.55 -4.06 4.38
C THR A 112 -1.84 -4.40 2.93
N SER A 113 -3.08 -4.75 2.62
CA SER A 113 -3.52 -4.89 1.22
C SER A 113 -3.30 -3.60 0.44
N LYS A 114 -3.61 -2.44 1.07
CA LYS A 114 -3.40 -1.10 0.50
C LYS A 114 -1.93 -0.80 0.23
N GLY A 115 -1.04 -1.12 1.17
CA GLY A 115 0.40 -0.98 0.99
C GLY A 115 0.94 -1.84 -0.14
N SER A 116 0.43 -3.07 -0.26
CA SER A 116 0.84 -4.02 -1.30
C SER A 116 0.44 -3.54 -2.70
N ALA A 117 -0.76 -2.99 -2.85
CA ALA A 117 -1.21 -2.37 -4.11
C ALA A 117 -0.33 -1.17 -4.50
N CYS A 118 -0.06 -0.27 -3.56
CA CYS A 118 0.81 0.89 -3.79
C CYS A 118 2.24 0.48 -4.16
N LEU A 119 2.78 -0.59 -3.55
CA LEU A 119 4.09 -1.11 -3.90
C LEU A 119 4.12 -1.72 -5.29
N ARG A 120 3.04 -2.41 -5.70
CA ARG A 120 2.94 -2.97 -7.06
C ARG A 120 3.07 -1.87 -8.11
N GLU A 121 2.29 -0.80 -7.99
CA GLU A 121 2.35 0.34 -8.90
C GLU A 121 3.77 0.90 -8.98
N LYS A 122 4.35 1.27 -7.83
CA LYS A 122 5.67 1.92 -7.81
C LYS A 122 6.83 1.05 -8.29
N ILE A 123 6.78 -0.25 -8.05
CA ILE A 123 7.83 -1.18 -8.49
C ILE A 123 7.73 -1.44 -10.00
N HIS A 124 6.52 -1.49 -10.56
CA HIS A 124 6.33 -1.74 -12.00
C HIS A 124 6.44 -0.46 -12.84
N GLU A 125 6.10 0.70 -12.30
CA GLU A 125 6.28 2.01 -12.97
C GLU A 125 7.76 2.43 -13.06
N GLY A 126 8.65 1.86 -12.26
CA GLY A 126 10.09 2.13 -12.27
C GLY A 126 10.90 1.34 -13.31
N VAL A 127 10.25 0.63 -14.24
CA VAL A 127 10.89 -0.23 -15.27
C VAL A 127 10.83 0.43 -16.67
N GLN A 128 10.81 1.76 -16.74
CA GLN A 128 10.82 2.49 -18.02
C GLN A 128 12.01 3.45 -18.14
#